data_AF-A0A239RBZ4-F1
#
_entry.id   AF-A0A239RBZ4-F1
#
_cell.length_a   1.000
_cell.length_b   1.000
_cell.length_c   1.000
_cell.angle_alpha   90.00
_cell.angle_beta   90.00
_cell.angle_gamma   90.00
#
_symmetry.space_group_name_H-M   'P 1'
#
loop_
_entity.id
_entity.type
_entity.pdbx_description
1 polymer ?
#
loop_
_entity_poly.entity_id
_entity_poly.type
_entity_poly.pdbx_seq_one_letter_code
_entity_poly.pdbx_strand_id
1 'polypeptide(L)'
;MKEYIKKLLLEICISYTSVSVTGAVINAITGMNNDNSNTLIMFAFCVIASIVLSLYSLFENISPLAMMIIQYVASCFFCGLFLLAVSRLDPISPRGWFEYYRSFTIPYIIIAGIFYYYLFREAKEQSRMIQELQEKKSL
;
A
#
# COMPACT_ATOMS: atom_id res chain seq x y z
N MET A 1 -6.08 8.36 -22.05
CA MET A 1 -5.24 7.15 -22.13
C MET A 1 -3.74 7.45 -22.04
N LYS A 2 -3.13 8.22 -22.97
CA LYS A 2 -1.67 8.51 -22.93
C LYS A 2 -1.17 9.10 -21.60
N GLU A 3 -1.88 10.07 -21.04
CA GLU A 3 -1.50 10.70 -19.77
C GLU A 3 -1.64 9.75 -18.56
N TYR A 4 -2.65 8.88 -18.55
CA TYR A 4 -2.81 7.85 -17.52
C TYR A 4 -1.67 6.83 -17.56
N ILE A 5 -1.30 6.35 -18.76
CA ILE A 5 -0.19 5.40 -18.95
C ILE A 5 1.14 6.01 -18.50
N LYS A 6 1.39 7.29 -18.82
CA LYS A 6 2.60 7.99 -18.36
C LYS A 6 2.65 8.07 -16.83
N LYS A 7 1.55 8.45 -16.18
CA LYS A 7 1.48 8.51 -14.71
C LYS A 7 1.73 7.15 -14.08
N LEU A 8 1.06 6.11 -14.59
CA LEU A 8 1.22 4.74 -14.11
C LEU A 8 2.67 4.24 -14.27
N LEU A 9 3.31 4.48 -15.42
CA LEU A 9 4.72 4.11 -15.61
C LEU A 9 5.66 4.87 -14.66
N LEU A 10 5.37 6.14 -14.41
CA LEU A 10 6.17 6.96 -13.51
C LEU A 10 6.02 6.49 -12.05
N GLU A 11 4.80 6.14 -11.62
CA GLU A 11 4.52 5.52 -10.32
C GLU A 11 5.22 4.16 -10.16
N ILE A 12 5.22 3.32 -11.20
CA ILE A 12 5.93 2.05 -11.21
C ILE A 12 7.43 2.28 -11.06
N CYS A 13 8.00 3.23 -11.81
CA CYS A 13 9.43 3.55 -11.72
C CYS A 13 9.82 4.04 -10.32
N ILE A 14 9.08 5.00 -9.76
CA ILE A 14 9.38 5.54 -8.43
C ILE A 14 9.27 4.43 -7.38
N SER A 15 8.17 3.69 -7.37
CA SER A 15 7.94 2.61 -6.39
C SER A 15 9.01 1.53 -6.49
N TYR A 16 9.36 1.09 -7.70
CA TYR A 16 10.41 0.11 -7.92
C TYR A 16 11.78 0.61 -7.47
N THR A 17 12.14 1.85 -7.79
CA THR A 17 13.41 2.43 -7.32
C THR A 17 13.45 2.51 -5.80
N SER A 18 12.38 2.97 -5.14
CA SER A 18 12.32 3.03 -3.68
C SER A 18 12.48 1.65 -3.05
N VAL A 19 11.70 0.65 -3.50
CA VAL A 19 11.75 -0.72 -2.97
C VAL A 19 13.11 -1.39 -3.22
N SER A 20 13.66 -1.26 -4.43
CA SER A 20 14.95 -1.87 -4.78
C SER A 20 16.12 -1.25 -4.02
N VAL A 21 16.12 0.08 -3.82
CA VAL A 21 17.12 0.75 -2.99
C VAL A 21 17.00 0.32 -1.53
N THR A 22 15.79 0.26 -0.96
CA THR A 22 15.58 -0.23 0.41
C THR A 22 16.05 -1.67 0.57
N GLY A 23 15.72 -2.55 -0.39
CA GLY A 23 16.18 -3.93 -0.40
C GLY A 23 17.71 -4.05 -0.48
N ALA A 24 18.35 -3.23 -1.31
CA ALA A 24 19.81 -3.18 -1.41
C ALA A 24 20.48 -2.71 -0.11
N VAL A 25 19.91 -1.69 0.57
CA VAL A 25 20.41 -1.22 1.88
C VAL A 25 20.28 -2.31 2.94
N ILE A 26 19.13 -2.97 3.04
CA ILE A 26 18.93 -4.07 4.00
C ILE A 26 19.94 -5.18 3.73
N ASN A 27 20.11 -5.59 2.49
CA ASN A 27 21.06 -6.64 2.11
C ASN A 27 22.52 -6.25 2.39
N ALA A 28 22.89 -4.99 2.18
CA ALA A 28 24.21 -4.48 2.56
C ALA A 28 24.46 -4.54 4.08
N ILE A 29 23.41 -4.39 4.90
CA ILE A 29 23.50 -4.48 6.37
C ILE A 29 23.50 -5.94 6.84
N THR A 30 22.69 -6.81 6.23
CA THR A 30 22.52 -8.21 6.66
C THR A 30 23.49 -9.19 5.99
N GLY A 31 24.26 -8.75 4.98
CA GLY A 31 25.20 -9.58 4.24
C GLY A 31 24.53 -10.63 3.33
N MET A 32 23.25 -10.43 2.98
CA MET A 32 22.52 -11.34 2.10
C MET A 32 22.74 -10.98 0.63
N ASN A 33 22.92 -11.99 -0.23
CA ASN A 33 23.08 -11.78 -1.67
C ASN A 33 21.72 -11.55 -2.34
N ASN A 34 21.65 -10.56 -3.24
CA ASN A 34 20.50 -10.35 -4.11
C ASN A 34 20.51 -11.38 -5.24
N ASP A 35 19.46 -12.20 -5.31
CA ASP A 35 19.22 -13.05 -6.48
C ASP A 35 18.40 -12.28 -7.55
N ASN A 36 18.69 -12.51 -8.83
CA ASN A 36 18.01 -11.82 -9.95
C ASN A 36 16.50 -12.10 -9.95
N SER A 37 16.11 -13.29 -9.50
CA SER A 37 14.71 -13.69 -9.33
C SER A 37 13.97 -12.84 -8.30
N ASN A 38 14.64 -12.44 -7.21
CA ASN A 38 14.05 -11.59 -6.18
C ASN A 38 13.74 -10.19 -6.72
N THR A 39 14.64 -9.65 -7.55
CA THR A 39 14.47 -8.34 -8.20
C THR A 39 13.28 -8.31 -9.16
N LEU A 40 13.08 -9.38 -9.95
CA LEU A 40 11.93 -9.49 -10.86
C LEU A 40 10.59 -9.62 -10.11
N ILE A 41 10.56 -10.37 -9.00
CA ILE A 41 9.36 -10.50 -8.16
C ILE A 41 9.02 -9.15 -7.50
N MET A 42 10.02 -8.42 -7.00
CA MET A 42 9.81 -7.06 -6.47
C MET A 42 9.24 -6.12 -7.53
N PHE A 43 9.76 -6.15 -8.75
CA PHE A 43 9.23 -5.36 -9.86
C PHE A 43 7.77 -5.69 -10.15
N ALA A 44 7.41 -6.98 -10.22
CA ALA A 44 6.03 -7.41 -10.43
C ALA A 44 5.08 -6.91 -9.32
N PHE A 45 5.52 -6.93 -8.07
CA PHE A 45 4.74 -6.37 -6.96
C PHE A 45 4.57 -4.86 -7.06
N CYS A 46 5.60 -4.10 -7.48
CA CYS A 46 5.47 -2.66 -7.71
C CYS A 46 4.43 -2.36 -8.80
N VAL A 47 4.43 -3.14 -9.90
CA VAL A 47 3.42 -3.02 -10.96
C VAL A 47 2.02 -3.28 -10.43
N ILE A 48 1.82 -4.37 -9.69
CA ILE A 48 0.52 -4.71 -9.09
C ILE A 48 0.06 -3.62 -8.12
N ALA A 49 0.97 -3.15 -7.25
CA ALA A 49 0.67 -2.09 -6.29
C ALA A 49 0.26 -0.78 -6.97
N SER A 50 0.95 -0.36 -8.03
CA SER A 50 0.58 0.83 -8.81
C SER A 50 -0.79 0.67 -9.49
N ILE A 51 -1.11 -0.52 -10.00
CA ILE A 51 -2.44 -0.81 -10.57
C ILE A 51 -3.51 -0.71 -9.47
N VAL A 52 -3.29 -1.34 -8.32
CA VAL A 52 -4.24 -1.29 -7.18
C VAL A 52 -4.41 0.14 -6.67
N LEU A 53 -3.35 0.93 -6.62
CA LEU A 53 -3.42 2.32 -6.23
C LEU A 53 -4.24 3.14 -7.24
N SER A 54 -4.10 2.86 -8.53
CA SER A 54 -4.88 3.55 -9.58
C SER A 54 -6.40 3.29 -9.48
N LEU A 55 -6.83 2.19 -8.85
CA LEU A 55 -8.23 1.91 -8.55
C LEU A 55 -8.84 2.93 -7.56
N TYR A 56 -8.02 3.71 -6.84
CA TYR A 56 -8.49 4.83 -6.01
C TYR A 56 -9.44 5.77 -6.74
N SER A 57 -9.12 6.10 -8.00
CA SER A 57 -9.94 6.99 -8.82
C SER A 57 -11.35 6.46 -9.11
N LEU A 58 -11.58 5.14 -9.02
CA LEU A 58 -12.90 4.55 -9.23
C LEU A 58 -13.82 4.67 -8.00
N PHE A 59 -13.28 4.98 -6.83
CA PHE A 59 -13.99 4.95 -5.55
C PHE A 59 -13.96 6.31 -4.83
N GLU A 60 -13.88 7.41 -5.57
CA GLU A 60 -13.86 8.78 -5.03
C GLU A 60 -15.06 9.12 -4.12
N ASN A 61 -16.17 8.39 -4.24
CA ASN A 61 -17.38 8.57 -3.42
C ASN A 61 -17.41 7.70 -2.14
N ILE A 62 -16.41 6.86 -1.91
CA ILE A 62 -16.35 5.98 -0.74
C ILE A 62 -15.54 6.64 0.38
N SER A 63 -15.87 6.32 1.65
CA SER A 63 -15.10 6.85 2.78
C SER A 63 -13.62 6.46 2.64
N PRO A 64 -12.68 7.38 2.97
CA PRO A 64 -11.24 7.11 2.86
C PRO A 64 -10.81 5.83 3.60
N LEU A 65 -11.48 5.54 4.72
CA LEU A 65 -11.23 4.36 5.54
C LEU A 65 -11.65 3.05 4.83
N ALA A 66 -12.83 3.04 4.20
CA ALA A 66 -13.28 1.89 3.42
C ALA A 66 -12.42 1.71 2.16
N MET A 67 -12.01 2.79 1.51
CA MET A 67 -11.11 2.73 0.35
C MET A 67 -9.78 2.07 0.70
N MET A 68 -9.20 2.44 1.84
CA MET A 68 -7.99 1.83 2.34
C MET A 68 -8.16 0.32 2.47
N ILE A 69 -9.23 -0.15 3.15
CA ILE A 69 -9.49 -1.59 3.34
C ILE A 69 -9.59 -2.31 1.99
N ILE A 70 -10.28 -1.71 1.02
CA ILE A 70 -10.39 -2.25 -0.34
C ILE A 70 -9.02 -2.39 -0.99
N GLN A 71 -8.14 -1.37 -0.88
CA GLN A 71 -6.78 -1.44 -1.42
C GLN A 71 -5.93 -2.53 -0.76
N TYR A 72 -6.08 -2.74 0.55
CA TYR A 72 -5.40 -3.83 1.26
C TYR A 72 -5.84 -5.19 0.74
N VAL A 73 -7.16 -5.43 0.71
CA VAL A 73 -7.73 -6.70 0.25
C VAL A 73 -7.36 -6.95 -1.22
N ALA A 74 -7.48 -5.94 -2.08
CA ALA A 74 -7.10 -6.03 -3.48
C ALA A 74 -5.60 -6.35 -3.64
N SER A 75 -4.73 -5.66 -2.90
CA SER A 75 -3.28 -5.91 -2.96
C SER A 75 -2.93 -7.33 -2.51
N CYS A 76 -3.48 -7.78 -1.37
CA CYS A 76 -3.31 -9.15 -0.90
C CYS A 76 -3.80 -10.17 -1.92
N PHE A 77 -4.95 -9.92 -2.55
CA PHE A 77 -5.53 -10.80 -3.55
C PHE A 77 -4.66 -10.89 -4.82
N PHE A 78 -4.30 -9.76 -5.43
CA PHE A 78 -3.54 -9.75 -6.68
C PHE A 78 -2.11 -10.25 -6.49
N CYS A 79 -1.43 -9.82 -5.44
CA CYS A 79 -0.08 -10.31 -5.13
C CYS A 79 -0.09 -11.78 -4.72
N GLY A 80 -1.12 -12.23 -3.98
CA GLY A 80 -1.31 -13.64 -3.64
C GLY A 80 -1.56 -14.50 -4.89
N LEU A 81 -2.38 -14.03 -5.83
CA LEU A 81 -2.57 -14.69 -7.13
C LEU A 81 -1.28 -14.76 -7.94
N PHE A 82 -0.49 -13.69 -7.96
CA PHE A 82 0.81 -13.67 -8.62
C PHE A 82 1.75 -14.70 -7.99
N LEU A 83 1.87 -14.74 -6.66
CA LEU A 83 2.66 -15.75 -5.96
C LEU A 83 2.16 -17.17 -6.20
N LEU A 84 0.84 -17.38 -6.31
CA LEU A 84 0.27 -18.69 -6.64
C LEU A 84 0.69 -19.13 -8.05
N ALA A 85 0.72 -18.20 -9.01
CA ALA A 85 1.23 -18.46 -10.35
C ALA A 85 2.73 -18.77 -10.35
N VAL A 86 3.54 -18.01 -9.61
CA VAL A 86 4.99 -18.26 -9.45
C VAL A 86 5.25 -19.60 -8.73
N SER A 87 4.40 -19.97 -7.77
CA SER A 87 4.48 -21.24 -7.04
C SER A 87 4.37 -22.48 -7.92
N ARG A 88 3.88 -22.35 -9.17
CA ARG A 88 3.85 -23.43 -10.16
C ARG A 88 5.21 -23.69 -10.81
N LEU A 89 6.10 -22.68 -10.79
CA LEU A 89 7.45 -22.75 -11.36
C LEU A 89 8.48 -23.09 -10.27
N ASP A 90 8.39 -22.43 -9.11
CA ASP A 90 9.23 -22.69 -7.95
C ASP A 90 8.37 -22.84 -6.69
N PRO A 91 8.46 -23.98 -5.95
CA PRO A 91 7.62 -24.22 -4.80
C PRO A 91 7.90 -23.21 -3.68
N ILE A 92 6.89 -22.40 -3.34
CA ILE A 92 6.97 -21.45 -2.23
C ILE A 92 6.77 -22.22 -0.92
N SER A 93 7.74 -22.12 -0.01
CA SER A 93 7.59 -22.72 1.31
C SER A 93 6.38 -22.14 2.06
N PRO A 94 5.69 -22.92 2.91
CA PRO A 94 4.58 -22.40 3.73
C PRO A 94 4.98 -21.18 4.58
N ARG A 95 6.25 -21.13 5.00
CA ARG A 95 6.82 -19.98 5.72
C ARG A 95 6.95 -18.74 4.83
N GLY A 96 7.21 -18.90 3.53
CA GLY A 96 7.26 -17.80 2.57
C GLY A 96 5.93 -17.07 2.43
N TRP A 97 4.81 -17.80 2.42
CA TRP A 97 3.46 -17.20 2.44
C TRP A 97 3.20 -16.39 3.70
N PHE A 98 3.58 -16.92 4.86
CA PHE A 98 3.42 -16.22 6.14
C PHE A 98 4.25 -14.94 6.20
N GLU A 99 5.52 -15.01 5.80
CA GLU A 99 6.43 -13.85 5.76
C GLU A 99 5.94 -12.78 4.78
N TYR A 100 5.34 -13.19 3.65
CA TYR A 100 4.72 -12.28 2.69
C TYR A 100 3.55 -11.48 3.32
N TYR A 101 2.55 -12.17 3.88
CA TYR A 101 1.41 -11.49 4.50
C TYR A 101 1.83 -10.64 5.69
N ARG A 102 2.80 -11.11 6.49
CA ARG A 102 3.34 -10.35 7.61
C ARG A 102 4.01 -9.05 7.15
N SER A 103 4.85 -9.13 6.13
CA SER A 103 5.57 -7.97 5.58
C SER A 103 4.62 -6.96 4.93
N PHE A 104 3.49 -7.41 4.38
CA PHE A 104 2.47 -6.52 3.83
C PHE A 104 1.56 -5.92 4.90
N THR A 105 1.15 -6.72 5.89
CA THR A 105 0.15 -6.34 6.88
C THR A 105 0.70 -5.43 7.97
N ILE A 106 1.94 -5.65 8.43
CA ILE A 106 2.53 -4.83 9.51
C ILE A 106 2.63 -3.35 9.10
N PRO A 107 3.27 -2.97 7.97
CA PRO A 107 3.33 -1.57 7.55
C PRO A 107 1.94 -0.99 7.31
N TYR A 108 1.04 -1.79 6.76
CA TYR A 108 -0.32 -1.36 6.47
C TYR A 108 -1.08 -0.98 7.76
N ILE A 109 -1.03 -1.81 8.80
CA ILE A 109 -1.67 -1.53 10.10
C ILE A 109 -1.08 -0.27 10.74
N ILE A 110 0.25 -0.08 10.64
CA ILE A 110 0.91 1.12 11.18
C ILE A 110 0.39 2.38 10.49
N ILE A 111 0.38 2.40 9.15
CA ILE A 111 -0.12 3.53 8.37
C ILE A 111 -1.61 3.77 8.65
N ALA A 112 -2.40 2.70 8.73
CA ALA A 112 -3.83 2.76 9.06
C ALA A 112 -4.09 3.38 10.43
N GLY A 113 -3.33 2.97 11.45
CA GLY A 113 -3.43 3.49 12.81
C GLY A 113 -3.10 4.97 12.88
N ILE A 114 -2.03 5.40 12.20
CA ILE A 114 -1.65 6.81 12.09
C ILE A 114 -2.77 7.61 11.42
N PHE A 115 -3.28 7.14 10.28
CA PHE A 115 -4.36 7.79 9.55
C PHE A 115 -5.62 7.95 10.41
N TYR A 116 -6.03 6.88 11.10
CA TYR A 116 -7.21 6.91 11.97
C TYR A 116 -7.04 7.91 13.13
N TYR A 117 -5.84 7.98 13.71
CA TYR A 117 -5.54 8.95 14.77
C TYR A 117 -5.70 10.40 14.30
N TYR A 118 -5.16 10.74 13.12
CA TYR A 118 -5.33 12.07 12.53
C TYR A 118 -6.79 12.39 12.23
N LEU A 119 -7.51 11.45 11.60
CA LEU A 119 -8.92 11.61 11.26
C LEU A 119 -9.79 11.85 12.51
N PHE A 120 -9.53 11.10 13.60
CA PHE A 120 -10.26 11.28 14.85
C PHE A 120 -9.99 12.66 15.47
N ARG A 121 -8.75 13.15 15.39
CA ARG A 121 -8.38 14.47 15.89
C ARG A 121 -9.08 15.58 15.10
N GLU A 122 -9.06 15.50 13.77
CA GLU A 122 -9.75 16.46 12.90
C GLU A 122 -11.25 16.47 13.11
N ALA A 123 -11.88 15.29 13.21
CA ALA A 123 -13.32 15.20 13.47
C ALA A 123 -13.72 15.85 14.81
N LYS A 124 -12.88 15.70 15.84
CA LYS A 124 -13.08 16.33 17.15
C LYS A 124 -12.90 17.85 17.09
N GLU A 125 -11.90 18.33 16.37
CA GLU A 125 -11.67 19.77 16.16
C GLU A 125 -12.81 20.42 15.38
N GLN A 126 -13.30 19.79 14.32
CA GLN A 126 -14.45 20.27 13.54
C GLN A 126 -15.72 20.32 14.38
N SER A 127 -15.99 19.28 15.17
CA SER A 127 -17.17 19.23 16.05
C SER A 127 -17.15 20.37 17.08
N ARG A 128 -15.97 20.66 17.64
CA ARG A 128 -15.79 21.76 18.59
C ARG A 128 -16.01 23.13 17.93
N MET A 129 -15.48 23.35 16.72
CA MET A 129 -15.72 24.60 15.98
C MET A 129 -17.21 24.81 15.67
N ILE A 130 -17.95 23.75 15.33
CA ILE A 130 -19.39 23.84 15.09
C ILE A 130 -20.13 24.24 16.37
N GLN A 131 -19.78 23.66 17.52
CA GLN A 131 -20.37 24.03 18.82
C GLN A 131 -20.10 25.49 19.17
N GLU A 132 -18.87 25.97 19.02
CA GLU A 132 -18.50 27.37 19.28
C GLU A 132 -19.26 28.36 18.36
N LEU A 133 -19.53 27.98 17.10
CA LEU A 133 -20.35 28.76 16.18
C LEU A 133 -21.85 28.75 16.54
N GLN A 134 -22.38 27.62 17.00
CA GLN A 134 -23.77 27.51 17.44
C GLN A 134 -24.01 28.33 18.71
N GLU A 135 -23.10 28.27 19.70
CA GLU A 135 -23.18 29.06 20.93
C GLU A 135 -23.07 30.57 20.67
N LYS A 136 -22.18 30.99 19.75
CA LYS A 136 -22.08 32.41 19.34
C LYS A 136 -23.29 32.94 18.58
N LYS A 137 -24.06 32.07 17.92
CA LYS A 137 -25.25 32.48 17.13
C LYS A 137 -26.52 32.53 17.97
N SER A 138 -26.51 31.92 19.17
CA SER A 138 -27.61 31.95 20.15
C SER A 138 -27.52 33.08 21.18
N LEU A 139 -26.46 33.89 21.12
CA LEU A 139 -26.23 35.11 21.91
C LEU A 139 -26.49 36.35 21.05
#